data_AF-A0A815UUH4-F1
#
_entry.id   AF-A0A815UUH4-F1
#
_cell.length_a   1.000
_cell.length_b   1.000
_cell.length_c   1.000
_cell.angle_alpha   90.00
_cell.angle_beta   90.00
_cell.angle_gamma   90.00
#
_symmetry.space_group_name_H-M   'P 1'
#
loop_
_entity.id
_entity.type
_entity.pdbx_description
1 polymer ?
#
loop_
_entity_poly.entity_id
_entity_poly.type
_entity_poly.pdbx_seq_one_letter_code
_entity_poly.pdbx_strand_id
1 'polypeptide(L)'
;MGSDRCLLSDCSTWDDGASVVAGKLGGVQNLRQNIVPRAVYVHCSNHSLDLVIVFACSLQVIKTFFGTVKNVINFINASPKRKTMLSKAIELTTDSTKRRQLVKLYETRWVEKHTSIIVFKQLHLVVIVTLEHFIENGDSETSSLASGYEKLLTDIDSAVPLIIVNRVFCITKSYAEQLQEPTCDLVKCYRSIEQASLYLSELIYNNDELDNLYNEFDKFLEVNEIDNRLSRVTYRRYETTKDYFTDIYRTFIQMTIDELGRRFSEHQKIVMTISKLIPSNIDNFQFSDVSELFNQYKDDLQTDDTCIHKAEFDTWKFTTLQMPEAKQPSTFEESLIMMQSIKSFYPNIFIFFQLYALIPVLYSLCRAFVFNIKVN
;
A
#
# COMPACT_ATOMS: atom_id res chain seq x y z
N MET A 1 9.71 4.83 -46.63
CA MET A 1 10.06 3.66 -45.80
C MET A 1 9.63 4.00 -44.39
N GLY A 2 8.74 3.18 -43.84
CA GLY A 2 7.78 3.55 -42.80
C GLY A 2 8.41 3.92 -41.45
N SER A 3 7.93 5.02 -40.88
CA SER A 3 8.07 5.30 -39.46
C SER A 3 7.13 4.37 -38.71
N ASP A 4 7.67 3.34 -38.06
CA ASP A 4 6.95 2.55 -37.07
C ASP A 4 6.65 3.44 -35.86
N ARG A 5 5.55 4.19 -35.93
CA ARG A 5 4.96 4.87 -34.79
C ARG A 5 4.28 3.81 -33.94
N CYS A 6 4.95 3.33 -32.89
CA CYS A 6 4.29 2.61 -31.81
C CYS A 6 3.26 3.55 -31.18
N LEU A 7 1.98 3.23 -31.32
CA LEU A 7 0.90 3.95 -30.66
C LEU A 7 0.89 3.58 -29.17
N LEU A 8 0.43 4.49 -28.31
CA LEU A 8 0.22 4.26 -26.87
C LEU A 8 -0.60 2.97 -26.55
N SER A 9 -1.41 2.51 -27.51
CA SER A 9 -2.16 1.25 -27.45
C SER A 9 -1.31 -0.02 -27.47
N ASP A 10 -0.08 0.04 -28.00
CA ASP A 10 0.82 -1.11 -28.13
C ASP A 10 1.73 -1.29 -26.91
N CYS A 11 1.64 -0.39 -25.92
CA CYS A 11 2.70 -0.17 -24.94
C CYS A 11 2.38 -0.59 -23.49
N SER A 12 1.20 -1.17 -23.21
CA SER A 12 0.80 -1.56 -21.85
C SER A 12 0.63 -3.07 -21.67
N THR A 13 1.58 -3.71 -20.99
CA THR A 13 1.25 -4.89 -20.17
C THR A 13 1.56 -4.60 -18.71
N TRP A 14 0.56 -4.88 -17.88
CA TRP A 14 0.56 -4.67 -16.44
C TRP A 14 1.02 -5.95 -15.76
N ASP A 15 2.15 -5.90 -15.08
CA ASP A 15 2.83 -7.09 -14.59
C ASP A 15 2.98 -7.00 -13.06
N ASP A 16 2.87 -8.14 -12.38
CA ASP A 16 2.83 -8.33 -10.92
C ASP A 16 4.10 -7.95 -10.14
N GLY A 17 5.08 -7.31 -10.78
CA GLY A 17 6.36 -6.98 -10.16
C GLY A 17 7.30 -8.16 -9.99
N ALA A 18 7.07 -9.30 -10.66
CA ALA A 18 8.02 -10.40 -10.66
C ALA A 18 9.44 -9.93 -11.03
N SER A 19 10.47 -10.49 -10.39
CA SER A 19 11.88 -10.09 -10.55
C SER A 19 12.39 -10.19 -11.99
N VAL A 20 11.76 -11.01 -12.82
CA VAL A 20 12.01 -11.15 -14.27
C VAL A 20 11.50 -9.92 -15.05
N VAL A 21 10.54 -9.19 -14.51
CA VAL A 21 9.90 -8.02 -15.13
C VAL A 21 10.53 -6.71 -14.64
N ALA A 22 10.77 -6.57 -13.33
CA ALA A 22 11.34 -5.37 -12.70
C ALA A 22 12.89 -5.30 -12.70
N GLY A 23 13.55 -6.26 -13.35
CA GLY A 23 15.01 -6.36 -13.37
C GLY A 23 15.70 -5.20 -14.07
N LYS A 24 16.54 -4.46 -13.34
CA LYS A 24 17.40 -3.37 -13.87
C LYS A 24 18.36 -3.82 -14.97
N LEU A 25 18.72 -5.11 -15.02
CA LEU A 25 19.60 -5.71 -16.02
C LEU A 25 18.84 -6.88 -16.66
N GLY A 26 18.31 -6.67 -17.86
CA GLY A 26 17.63 -7.72 -18.64
C GLY A 26 16.17 -8.01 -18.25
N GLY A 27 15.58 -7.24 -17.34
CA GLY A 27 14.13 -7.32 -17.07
C GLY A 27 13.32 -6.73 -18.22
N VAL A 28 12.08 -7.21 -18.38
CA VAL A 28 11.11 -6.70 -19.38
C VAL A 28 10.98 -5.17 -19.32
N GLN A 29 11.13 -4.57 -18.14
CA GLN A 29 11.21 -3.12 -17.93
C GLN A 29 12.35 -2.45 -18.71
N ASN A 30 13.59 -2.93 -18.58
CA ASN A 30 14.75 -2.31 -19.23
C ASN A 30 14.64 -2.46 -20.76
N LEU A 31 14.25 -3.66 -21.23
CA LEU A 31 14.02 -3.91 -22.65
C LEU A 31 12.93 -3.00 -23.23
N ARG A 32 11.87 -2.71 -22.48
CA ARG A 32 10.80 -1.79 -22.92
C ARG A 32 11.18 -0.32 -22.88
N GLN A 33 11.91 0.14 -21.86
CA GLN A 33 12.39 1.52 -21.81
C GLN A 33 13.36 1.83 -22.96
N ASN A 34 14.07 0.83 -23.50
CA ASN A 34 14.90 1.00 -24.69
C ASN A 34 14.09 1.12 -25.99
N ILE A 35 12.85 0.61 -26.03
CA ILE A 35 11.96 0.65 -27.21
C ILE A 35 11.02 1.86 -27.14
N VAL A 36 10.50 2.17 -25.94
CA VAL A 36 9.64 3.32 -25.65
C VAL A 36 10.21 4.04 -24.42
N PRO A 37 11.08 5.04 -24.61
CA PRO A 37 11.76 5.74 -23.51
C PRO A 37 10.83 6.43 -22.51
N ARG A 38 9.58 6.71 -22.92
CA ARG A 38 8.55 7.35 -22.10
C ARG A 38 7.62 6.35 -21.40
N ALA A 39 7.77 5.04 -21.67
CA ALA A 39 6.95 4.03 -21.01
C ALA A 39 7.32 3.97 -19.53
N VAL A 40 6.40 4.45 -18.69
CA VAL A 40 6.57 4.40 -17.24
C VAL A 40 6.16 3.02 -16.75
N TYR A 41 7.09 2.32 -16.11
CA TYR A 41 6.79 1.07 -15.42
C TYR A 41 6.15 1.41 -14.08
N VAL A 42 4.93 0.92 -13.85
CA VAL A 42 4.15 1.25 -12.66
C VAL A 42 3.60 -0.02 -12.06
N HIS A 43 3.82 -0.18 -10.76
CA HIS A 43 3.20 -1.25 -9.98
C HIS A 43 1.74 -0.90 -9.71
N CYS A 44 0.84 -1.90 -9.70
CA CYS A 44 -0.55 -1.65 -9.30
C CYS A 44 -0.62 -0.98 -7.92
N SER A 45 -1.60 -0.11 -7.65
CA SER A 45 -1.66 0.66 -6.40
C SER A 45 -1.62 -0.22 -5.14
N ASN A 46 -2.22 -1.42 -5.20
CA ASN A 46 -2.12 -2.41 -4.12
C ASN A 46 -0.69 -2.90 -3.92
N HIS A 47 0.03 -3.23 -4.99
CA HIS A 47 1.43 -3.61 -4.91
C HIS A 47 2.31 -2.42 -4.48
N SER A 48 2.01 -1.21 -4.93
CA SER A 48 2.70 0.00 -4.51
C SER A 48 2.53 0.24 -3.00
N LEU A 49 1.31 0.09 -2.46
CA LEU A 49 1.06 0.19 -1.02
C LEU A 49 1.74 -0.95 -0.24
N ASP A 50 1.72 -2.17 -0.77
CA ASP A 50 2.45 -3.29 -0.17
C ASP A 50 3.95 -2.97 -0.09
N LEU A 51 4.53 -2.41 -1.16
CA LEU A 51 5.94 -2.00 -1.20
C LEU A 51 6.25 -0.81 -0.27
N VAL A 52 5.32 0.13 -0.05
CA VAL A 52 5.46 1.18 0.99
C VAL A 52 5.73 0.51 2.33
N ILE A 53 4.91 -0.48 2.68
CA ILE A 53 5.02 -1.18 3.96
C ILE A 53 6.30 -2.02 4.03
N VAL A 54 6.69 -2.69 2.94
CA VAL A 54 7.96 -3.45 2.88
C VAL A 54 9.11 -2.53 3.24
N PHE A 55 9.13 -1.34 2.65
CA PHE A 55 10.22 -0.39 2.82
C PHE A 55 10.18 0.28 4.18
N ALA A 56 9.01 0.69 4.69
CA ALA A 56 8.88 1.21 6.05
C ALA A 56 9.40 0.20 7.09
N CYS A 57 9.17 -1.10 6.86
CA CYS A 57 9.68 -2.18 7.71
C CYS A 57 11.19 -2.45 7.56
N SER A 58 11.92 -1.68 6.74
CA SER A 58 13.37 -1.83 6.57
C SER A 58 14.19 -1.29 7.75
N LEU A 59 13.56 -0.50 8.64
CA LEU A 59 14.17 -0.07 9.89
C LEU A 59 14.67 -1.28 10.67
N GLN A 60 15.95 -1.27 11.07
CA GLN A 60 16.65 -2.47 11.52
C GLN A 60 15.95 -3.17 12.70
N VAL A 61 15.45 -2.42 13.68
CA VAL A 61 14.71 -3.01 14.82
C VAL A 61 13.42 -3.70 14.36
N ILE A 62 12.66 -3.06 13.47
CA ILE A 62 11.41 -3.61 12.92
C ILE A 62 11.69 -4.84 12.07
N LYS A 63 12.75 -4.80 11.26
CA LYS A 63 13.20 -5.93 10.44
C LYS A 63 13.59 -7.13 11.31
N THR A 64 14.34 -6.91 12.39
CA THR A 64 14.70 -7.96 13.36
C THR A 64 13.45 -8.53 14.02
N PHE A 65 12.53 -7.67 14.49
CA PHE A 65 11.25 -8.07 15.07
C PHE A 65 10.44 -8.98 14.12
N PHE A 66 10.27 -8.59 12.85
CA PHE A 66 9.58 -9.43 11.87
C PHE A 66 10.30 -10.77 11.62
N GLY A 67 11.62 -10.79 11.67
CA GLY A 67 12.42 -12.02 11.62
C GLY A 67 12.10 -12.94 12.80
N THR A 68 12.06 -12.40 14.01
CA THR A 68 11.68 -13.13 15.23
C THR A 68 10.26 -13.69 15.11
N VAL A 69 9.26 -12.86 14.79
CA VAL A 69 7.86 -13.29 14.63
C VAL A 69 7.74 -14.40 13.59
N LYS A 70 8.41 -14.26 12.44
CA LYS A 70 8.41 -15.29 11.39
C LYS A 70 9.01 -16.61 11.90
N ASN A 71 10.11 -16.56 12.64
CA ASN A 71 10.76 -17.75 13.17
C ASN A 71 9.89 -18.46 14.22
N VAL A 72 9.22 -17.71 15.09
CA VAL A 72 8.28 -18.27 16.08
C VAL A 72 7.09 -18.94 15.38
N ILE A 73 6.49 -18.25 14.40
CA ILE A 73 5.37 -18.81 13.61
C ILE A 73 5.82 -20.10 12.90
N ASN A 74 7.01 -20.10 12.28
CA ASN A 74 7.55 -21.28 11.62
C ASN A 74 7.84 -22.42 12.62
N PHE A 75 8.36 -22.12 13.80
CA PHE A 75 8.62 -23.10 14.85
C PHE A 75 7.35 -23.81 15.31
N ILE A 76 6.27 -23.06 15.52
CA ILE A 76 4.95 -23.60 15.85
C ILE A 76 4.40 -24.41 14.67
N ASN A 77 4.55 -23.88 13.45
CA ASN A 77 3.99 -24.50 12.26
C ASN A 77 4.71 -25.77 11.77
N ALA A 78 5.97 -25.95 12.16
CA ALA A 78 6.78 -27.09 11.79
C ALA A 78 6.26 -28.42 12.37
N SER A 79 5.45 -28.40 13.43
CA SER A 79 4.96 -29.60 14.09
C SER A 79 3.45 -29.55 14.37
N PRO A 80 2.66 -30.57 13.94
CA PRO A 80 1.25 -30.67 14.30
C PRO A 80 1.02 -30.69 15.82
N LYS A 81 1.94 -31.28 16.61
CA LYS A 81 1.87 -31.29 18.08
C LYS A 81 1.92 -29.88 18.65
N ARG A 82 2.81 -29.04 18.12
CA ARG A 82 2.97 -27.63 18.52
C ARG A 82 1.74 -26.79 18.17
N LYS A 83 1.19 -27.00 16.98
CA LYS A 83 -0.09 -26.37 16.57
C LYS A 83 -1.24 -26.73 17.52
N THR A 84 -1.41 -28.00 17.84
CA THR A 84 -2.49 -28.45 18.74
C THR A 84 -2.34 -27.87 20.15
N MET A 85 -1.11 -27.72 20.65
CA MET A 85 -0.88 -27.11 21.96
C MET A 85 -1.27 -25.63 21.98
N LEU A 86 -0.89 -24.86 20.94
CA LEU A 86 -1.31 -23.47 20.81
C LEU A 86 -2.83 -23.36 20.80
N SER A 87 -3.52 -24.19 20.03
CA SER A 87 -5.00 -24.20 20.00
C SER A 87 -5.62 -24.48 21.37
N LYS A 88 -5.06 -25.43 22.13
CA LYS A 88 -5.51 -25.73 23.50
C LYS A 88 -5.27 -24.56 24.45
N ALA A 89 -4.09 -23.94 24.38
CA ALA A 89 -3.77 -22.78 25.21
C ALA A 89 -4.75 -21.62 24.93
N ILE A 90 -5.11 -21.39 23.66
CA ILE A 90 -6.13 -20.40 23.25
C ILE A 90 -7.50 -20.73 23.85
N GLU A 91 -7.93 -21.99 23.79
CA GLU A 91 -9.22 -22.44 24.36
C GLU A 91 -9.31 -22.22 25.87
N LEU A 92 -8.18 -22.28 26.58
CA LEU A 92 -8.10 -22.10 28.02
C LEU A 92 -7.99 -20.63 28.44
N THR A 93 -7.48 -19.76 27.56
CA THR A 93 -7.16 -18.36 27.89
C THR A 93 -8.07 -17.33 27.23
N THR A 94 -8.91 -17.73 26.27
CA THR A 94 -9.77 -16.78 25.52
C THR A 94 -11.21 -17.23 25.37
N ASP A 95 -12.12 -16.26 25.51
CA ASP A 95 -13.56 -16.49 25.33
C ASP A 95 -13.92 -16.94 23.90
N SER A 96 -14.92 -17.80 23.82
CA SER A 96 -15.29 -18.69 22.70
C SER A 96 -15.55 -18.08 21.30
N THR A 97 -15.46 -16.76 21.13
CA THR A 97 -15.73 -16.04 19.87
C THR A 97 -14.49 -15.81 18.98
N LYS A 98 -13.26 -15.97 19.49
CA LYS A 98 -12.01 -15.72 18.73
C LYS A 98 -11.50 -16.88 17.86
N ARG A 99 -12.17 -18.05 17.85
CA ARG A 99 -11.81 -19.25 17.04
C ARG A 99 -11.63 -18.96 15.54
N ARG A 100 -12.28 -17.93 14.98
CA ARG A 100 -12.20 -17.57 13.55
C ARG A 100 -10.89 -16.89 13.14
N GLN A 101 -10.07 -16.37 14.06
CA GLN A 101 -8.81 -15.69 13.76
C GLN A 101 -7.64 -16.64 13.48
N LEU A 102 -7.76 -17.91 13.87
CA LEU A 102 -6.74 -18.95 13.69
C LEU A 102 -6.32 -19.12 12.23
N VAL A 103 -7.23 -18.97 11.26
CA VAL A 103 -6.97 -19.25 9.83
C VAL A 103 -5.89 -18.35 9.21
N LYS A 104 -5.65 -17.13 9.74
CA LYS A 104 -4.77 -16.11 9.13
C LYS A 104 -3.32 -16.05 9.62
N LEU A 105 -2.94 -16.86 10.61
CA LEU A 105 -1.51 -17.06 10.91
C LEU A 105 -0.86 -18.05 9.92
N TYR A 106 -1.67 -18.76 9.12
CA TYR A 106 -1.24 -19.88 8.29
C TYR A 106 -0.99 -19.55 6.81
N GLU A 107 -1.49 -18.43 6.27
CA GLU A 107 -1.30 -18.10 4.85
C GLU A 107 -0.32 -16.92 4.68
N THR A 108 0.92 -17.26 4.33
CA THR A 108 1.99 -16.30 4.03
C THR A 108 1.70 -15.55 2.73
N ARG A 109 0.82 -14.55 2.76
CA ARG A 109 0.72 -13.50 1.72
C ARG A 109 0.87 -12.14 2.35
N TRP A 110 1.56 -11.24 1.66
CA TRP A 110 1.96 -9.94 2.20
C TRP A 110 0.77 -9.08 2.65
N VAL A 111 -0.35 -9.16 1.94
CA VAL A 111 -1.65 -8.54 2.30
C VAL A 111 -2.20 -9.04 3.66
N GLU A 112 -1.79 -10.22 4.12
CA GLU A 112 -2.20 -10.79 5.41
C GLU A 112 -1.37 -10.28 6.59
N LYS A 113 -0.22 -9.62 6.37
CA LYS A 113 0.68 -9.14 7.44
C LYS A 113 0.01 -8.23 8.46
N HIS A 114 -0.85 -7.33 7.99
CA HIS A 114 -1.63 -6.46 8.88
C HIS A 114 -2.44 -7.29 9.87
N THR A 115 -3.15 -8.30 9.35
CA THR A 115 -3.96 -9.17 10.20
C THR A 115 -3.09 -10.07 11.07
N SER A 116 -1.99 -10.61 10.54
CA SER A 116 -1.09 -11.49 11.29
C SER A 116 -0.46 -10.77 12.49
N ILE A 117 0.00 -9.52 12.36
CA ILE A 117 0.55 -8.75 13.49
C ILE A 117 -0.53 -8.37 14.50
N ILE A 118 -1.73 -7.99 14.04
CA ILE A 118 -2.87 -7.72 14.94
C ILE A 118 -3.20 -8.98 15.77
N VAL A 119 -3.31 -10.13 15.11
CA VAL A 119 -3.59 -11.41 15.78
C VAL A 119 -2.42 -11.82 16.69
N PHE A 120 -1.17 -11.62 16.25
CA PHE A 120 0.01 -11.94 17.05
C PHE A 120 0.05 -11.13 18.35
N LYS A 121 -0.24 -9.82 18.31
CA LYS A 121 -0.38 -8.98 19.51
C LYS A 121 -1.49 -9.49 20.43
N GLN A 122 -2.64 -9.86 19.87
CA GLN A 122 -3.78 -10.37 20.65
C GLN A 122 -3.52 -11.73 21.31
N LEU A 123 -2.65 -12.55 20.73
CA LEU A 123 -2.29 -13.87 21.21
C LEU A 123 -0.91 -13.92 21.88
N HIS A 124 -0.27 -12.77 22.13
CA HIS A 124 1.11 -12.72 22.59
C HIS A 124 1.35 -13.57 23.83
N LEU A 125 0.57 -13.34 24.90
CA LEU A 125 0.62 -14.14 26.13
C LEU A 125 0.42 -15.64 25.87
N VAL A 126 -0.50 -15.99 24.98
CA VAL A 126 -0.78 -17.40 24.65
C VAL A 126 0.40 -18.05 23.91
N VAL A 127 1.09 -17.29 23.07
CA VAL A 127 2.32 -17.72 22.42
C VAL A 127 3.42 -17.95 23.45
N ILE A 128 3.60 -17.04 24.43
CA ILE A 128 4.57 -17.21 25.52
C ILE A 128 4.29 -18.48 26.31
N VAL A 129 3.07 -18.68 26.81
CA VAL A 129 2.66 -19.89 27.56
C VAL A 129 2.88 -21.17 26.73
N THR A 130 2.65 -21.10 25.42
CA THR A 130 2.92 -22.23 24.53
C THR A 130 4.42 -22.53 24.43
N LEU A 131 5.26 -21.51 24.36
CA LEU A 131 6.72 -21.68 24.35
C LEU A 131 7.21 -22.25 25.67
N GLU A 132 6.74 -21.74 26.82
CA GLU A 132 7.07 -22.25 28.16
C GLU A 132 6.76 -23.74 28.30
N HIS A 133 5.60 -24.19 27.82
CA HIS A 133 5.26 -25.61 27.80
C HIS A 133 6.32 -26.44 27.04
N PHE A 134 6.84 -25.93 25.92
CA PHE A 134 7.89 -26.61 25.15
C PHE A 134 9.29 -26.48 25.75
N ILE A 135 9.54 -25.46 26.58
CA ILE A 135 10.76 -25.37 27.38
C ILE A 135 10.80 -26.53 28.38
N GLU A 136 9.68 -26.80 29.06
CA GLU A 136 9.59 -27.84 30.09
C GLU A 136 9.46 -29.26 29.53
N ASN A 137 8.70 -29.44 28.44
CA ASN A 137 8.26 -30.76 27.95
C ASN A 137 8.84 -31.13 26.57
N GLY A 138 9.65 -30.26 25.97
CA GLY A 138 10.30 -30.48 24.68
C GLY A 138 11.52 -31.39 24.76
N ASP A 139 11.97 -31.88 23.59
CA ASP A 139 13.33 -32.40 23.48
C ASP A 139 14.37 -31.28 23.61
N SER A 140 15.65 -31.64 23.74
CA SER A 140 16.73 -30.67 23.99
C SER A 140 16.75 -29.52 22.95
N GLU A 141 16.56 -29.85 21.67
CA GLU A 141 16.55 -28.85 20.60
C GLU A 141 15.31 -27.95 20.67
N THR A 142 14.12 -28.54 20.83
CA THR A 142 12.86 -27.82 20.95
C THR A 142 12.85 -26.90 22.16
N SER A 143 13.32 -27.38 23.31
CA SER A 143 13.39 -26.63 24.56
C SER A 143 14.35 -25.45 24.44
N SER A 144 15.53 -25.66 23.85
CA SER A 144 16.52 -24.60 23.62
C SER A 144 15.99 -23.51 22.67
N LEU A 145 15.36 -23.90 21.55
CA LEU A 145 14.76 -22.96 20.61
C LEU A 145 13.59 -22.20 21.24
N ALA A 146 12.70 -22.90 21.97
CA ALA A 146 11.56 -22.28 22.65
C ALA A 146 12.02 -21.25 23.68
N SER A 147 13.05 -21.58 24.48
CA SER A 147 13.64 -20.63 25.45
C SER A 147 14.28 -19.42 24.77
N GLY A 148 14.94 -19.62 23.62
CA GLY A 148 15.49 -18.51 22.84
C GLY A 148 14.39 -17.59 22.31
N TYR A 149 13.29 -18.16 21.82
CA TYR A 149 12.16 -17.39 21.30
C TYR A 149 11.36 -16.68 22.38
N GLU A 150 11.12 -17.32 23.52
CA GLU A 150 10.46 -16.71 24.68
C GLU A 150 11.20 -15.45 25.09
N LYS A 151 12.52 -15.56 25.35
CA LYS A 151 13.38 -14.40 25.68
C LYS A 151 13.34 -13.28 24.65
N LEU A 152 13.29 -13.62 23.36
CA LEU A 152 13.21 -12.61 22.30
C LEU A 152 11.85 -11.91 22.28
N LEU A 153 10.76 -12.61 22.61
CA LEU A 153 9.41 -12.04 22.64
C LEU A 153 9.16 -11.23 23.92
N THR A 154 9.82 -11.59 25.03
CA THR A 154 9.79 -10.89 26.33
C THR A 154 10.89 -9.83 26.46
N ASP A 155 11.46 -9.36 25.34
CA ASP A 155 12.44 -8.28 25.30
C ASP A 155 11.85 -6.98 24.73
N ILE A 156 12.30 -5.84 25.27
CA ILE A 156 11.83 -4.51 24.88
C ILE A 156 12.10 -4.20 23.40
N ASP A 157 13.17 -4.73 22.81
CA ASP A 157 13.50 -4.57 21.39
C ASP A 157 12.54 -5.33 20.46
N SER A 158 11.69 -6.22 21.00
CA SER A 158 10.56 -6.83 20.28
C SER A 158 9.21 -6.20 20.64
N ALA A 159 9.00 -5.83 21.91
CA ALA A 159 7.74 -5.25 22.38
C ALA A 159 7.46 -3.87 21.78
N VAL A 160 8.48 -3.01 21.68
CA VAL A 160 8.35 -1.65 21.12
C VAL A 160 7.91 -1.69 19.65
N PRO A 161 8.60 -2.41 18.74
CA PRO A 161 8.15 -2.58 17.36
C PRO A 161 6.75 -3.19 17.25
N LEU A 162 6.39 -4.16 18.11
CA LEU A 162 5.08 -4.82 18.05
C LEU A 162 3.93 -3.81 18.20
N ILE A 163 4.01 -2.92 19.21
CA ILE A 163 2.95 -1.93 19.46
C ILE A 163 2.92 -0.86 18.35
N ILE A 164 4.08 -0.33 17.96
CA ILE A 164 4.18 0.74 16.96
C ILE A 164 3.71 0.24 15.58
N VAL A 165 4.22 -0.90 15.14
CA VAL A 165 3.85 -1.50 13.86
C VAL A 165 2.36 -1.83 13.85
N ASN A 166 1.82 -2.37 14.95
CA ASN A 166 0.39 -2.65 15.07
C ASN A 166 -0.46 -1.39 14.88
N ARG A 167 -0.10 -0.26 15.50
CA ARG A 167 -0.83 1.01 15.38
C ARG A 167 -0.86 1.51 13.93
N VAL A 168 0.31 1.61 13.29
CA VAL A 168 0.41 2.06 11.89
C VAL A 168 -0.32 1.09 10.96
N PHE A 169 -0.20 -0.22 11.19
CA PHE A 169 -0.87 -1.24 10.38
C PHE A 169 -2.40 -1.16 10.48
N CYS A 170 -2.96 -0.84 11.65
CA CYS A 170 -4.38 -0.62 11.78
C CYS A 170 -4.87 0.57 10.92
N ILE A 171 -4.06 1.62 10.82
CA ILE A 171 -4.35 2.80 9.99
C ILE A 171 -4.24 2.44 8.50
N THR A 172 -3.09 1.92 8.07
CA THR A 172 -2.83 1.60 6.65
C THR A 172 -3.73 0.51 6.10
N LYS A 173 -4.20 -0.42 6.94
CA LYS A 173 -5.12 -1.48 6.54
C LYS A 173 -6.44 -0.93 5.99
N SER A 174 -7.02 0.09 6.63
CA SER A 174 -8.29 0.66 6.17
C SER A 174 -8.20 1.21 4.75
N TYR A 175 -7.10 1.89 4.44
CA TYR A 175 -6.79 2.38 3.10
C TYR A 175 -6.51 1.23 2.13
N ALA A 176 -5.76 0.21 2.56
CA ALA A 176 -5.51 -0.98 1.73
C ALA A 176 -6.81 -1.69 1.32
N GLU A 177 -7.78 -1.79 2.21
CA GLU A 177 -9.09 -2.39 1.92
C GLU A 177 -9.91 -1.53 0.94
N GLN A 178 -9.87 -0.20 1.07
CA GLN A 178 -10.52 0.71 0.12
C GLN A 178 -9.92 0.64 -1.29
N LEU A 179 -8.61 0.46 -1.41
CA LEU A 179 -7.93 0.28 -2.70
C LEU A 179 -8.23 -1.07 -3.37
N GLN A 180 -8.68 -2.05 -2.59
CA GLN A 180 -9.06 -3.38 -3.08
C GLN A 180 -10.54 -3.45 -3.48
N GLU A 181 -11.34 -2.42 -3.20
CA GLU A 181 -12.76 -2.41 -3.53
C GLU A 181 -12.95 -2.34 -5.06
N PRO A 182 -13.75 -3.25 -5.67
CA PRO A 182 -13.96 -3.26 -7.12
C PRO A 182 -14.52 -1.96 -7.70
N THR A 183 -15.18 -1.15 -6.87
CA THR A 183 -15.81 0.15 -7.20
C THR A 183 -14.89 1.35 -6.96
N CYS A 184 -13.65 1.13 -6.52
CA CYS A 184 -12.69 2.21 -6.29
C CYS A 184 -12.27 2.79 -7.64
N ASP A 185 -12.54 4.07 -7.88
CA ASP A 185 -12.02 4.83 -9.03
C ASP A 185 -10.62 5.37 -8.70
N LEU A 186 -9.76 5.64 -9.70
CA LEU A 186 -8.38 6.11 -9.47
C LEU A 186 -8.37 7.38 -8.64
N VAL A 187 -9.31 8.29 -8.91
CA VAL A 187 -9.45 9.54 -8.17
C VAL A 187 -9.71 9.26 -6.68
N LYS A 188 -10.60 8.31 -6.37
CA LYS A 188 -10.89 7.92 -4.99
C LYS A 188 -9.68 7.27 -4.34
N CYS A 189 -8.96 6.42 -5.07
CA CYS A 189 -7.71 5.80 -4.62
C CYS A 189 -6.67 6.86 -4.21
N TYR A 190 -6.33 7.79 -5.10
CA TYR A 190 -5.31 8.81 -4.82
C TYR A 190 -5.73 9.76 -3.71
N ARG A 191 -7.01 10.16 -3.65
CA ARG A 191 -7.54 10.93 -2.51
C ARG A 191 -7.40 10.17 -1.20
N SER A 192 -7.67 8.87 -1.18
CA SER A 192 -7.54 8.05 0.03
C SER A 192 -6.08 7.97 0.50
N ILE A 193 -5.12 7.87 -0.43
CA ILE A 193 -3.68 7.88 -0.13
C ILE A 193 -3.21 9.24 0.39
N GLU A 194 -3.72 10.33 -0.18
CA GLU A 194 -3.44 11.69 0.28
C GLU A 194 -3.98 11.89 1.71
N GLN A 195 -5.21 11.46 1.98
CA GLN A 195 -5.79 11.48 3.33
C GLN A 195 -4.99 10.64 4.32
N ALA A 196 -4.53 9.45 3.91
CA ALA A 196 -3.64 8.63 4.74
C ALA A 196 -2.33 9.36 5.08
N SER A 197 -1.72 10.02 4.09
CA SER A 197 -0.46 10.75 4.27
C SER A 197 -0.64 11.98 5.18
N LEU A 198 -1.74 12.72 5.02
CA LEU A 198 -2.08 13.84 5.90
C LEU A 198 -2.31 13.37 7.33
N TYR A 199 -3.11 12.32 7.53
CA TYR A 199 -3.39 11.78 8.85
C TYR A 199 -2.12 11.27 9.55
N LEU A 200 -1.24 10.56 8.83
CA LEU A 200 0.06 10.14 9.38
C LEU A 200 0.95 11.34 9.73
N SER A 201 0.90 12.41 8.94
CA SER A 201 1.66 13.65 9.18
C SER A 201 1.14 14.42 10.39
N GLU A 202 -0.15 14.36 10.70
CA GLU A 202 -0.69 14.89 11.96
C GLU A 202 -0.28 14.02 13.15
N LEU A 203 -0.37 12.69 12.96
CA LEU A 203 -0.13 11.70 13.99
C LEU A 203 1.33 11.70 14.51
N ILE A 204 2.30 12.03 13.67
CA ILE A 204 3.73 12.10 14.06
C ILE A 204 4.02 13.20 15.09
N TYR A 205 3.25 14.30 15.07
CA TYR A 205 3.43 15.46 15.95
C TYR A 205 2.39 15.54 17.08
N ASN A 206 1.41 14.64 17.08
CA ASN A 206 0.41 14.56 18.12
C ASN A 206 0.98 13.84 19.36
N ASN A 207 1.40 14.63 20.35
CA ASN A 207 1.97 14.09 21.59
C ASN A 207 0.93 13.36 22.45
N ASP A 208 -0.35 13.75 22.40
CA ASP A 208 -1.40 13.08 23.17
C ASP A 208 -1.63 11.65 22.66
N GLU A 209 -1.64 11.46 21.33
CA GLU A 209 -1.72 10.13 20.71
C GLU A 209 -0.48 9.28 21.02
N LEU A 210 0.70 9.88 21.02
CA LEU A 210 1.94 9.21 21.39
C LEU A 210 1.90 8.73 22.85
N ASP A 211 1.48 9.60 23.78
CA ASP A 211 1.37 9.27 25.19
C ASP A 211 0.29 8.20 25.44
N ASN A 212 -0.85 8.27 24.74
CA ASN A 212 -1.88 7.24 24.79
C ASN A 212 -1.35 5.88 24.31
N LEU A 213 -0.58 5.86 23.22
CA LEU A 213 0.02 4.64 22.71
C LEU A 213 1.11 4.10 23.65
N TYR A 214 1.89 4.98 24.29
CA TYR A 214 2.87 4.60 25.29
C TYR A 214 2.20 3.99 26.54
N ASN A 215 1.08 4.55 26.99
CA ASN A 215 0.28 3.97 28.07
C ASN A 215 -0.30 2.59 27.70
N GLU A 216 -0.65 2.38 26.43
CA GLU A 216 -1.04 1.05 25.92
C GLU A 216 0.15 0.08 25.95
N PHE A 217 1.35 0.56 25.60
CA PHE A 217 2.58 -0.20 25.70
C PHE A 217 2.90 -0.59 27.14
N ASP A 218 2.81 0.31 28.11
CA ASP A 218 3.05 -0.02 29.53
C ASP A 218 2.08 -1.10 30.03
N LYS A 219 0.78 -0.97 29.72
CA LYS A 219 -0.21 -2.02 30.03
C LYS A 219 0.11 -3.35 29.35
N PHE A 220 0.61 -3.30 28.12
CA PHE A 220 1.04 -4.50 27.41
C PHE A 220 2.23 -5.17 28.11
N LEU A 221 3.21 -4.40 28.60
CA LEU A 221 4.32 -4.96 29.37
C LEU A 221 3.83 -5.63 30.66
N GLU A 222 2.92 -4.99 31.39
CA GLU A 222 2.34 -5.53 32.63
C GLU A 222 1.61 -6.85 32.40
N VAL A 223 0.73 -6.91 31.39
CA VAL A 223 -0.08 -8.11 31.07
C VAL A 223 0.78 -9.29 30.61
N ASN A 224 1.91 -9.03 29.96
CA ASN A 224 2.79 -10.06 29.41
C ASN A 224 4.05 -10.29 30.26
N GLU A 225 4.11 -9.70 31.47
CA GLU A 225 5.22 -9.84 32.42
C GLU A 225 6.60 -9.49 31.82
N ILE A 226 6.64 -8.47 30.95
CA ILE A 226 7.86 -8.05 30.26
C ILE A 226 8.60 -7.00 31.10
N ASP A 227 9.88 -7.26 31.38
CA ASP A 227 10.73 -6.31 32.12
C ASP A 227 11.03 -5.07 31.27
N ASN A 228 10.76 -3.89 31.81
CA ASN A 228 11.02 -2.61 31.14
C ASN A 228 12.49 -2.20 31.25
N ARG A 229 13.38 -3.04 30.72
CA ARG A 229 14.82 -2.79 30.68
C ARG A 229 15.32 -2.74 29.25
N LEU A 230 16.01 -1.66 28.94
CA LEU A 230 16.70 -1.52 27.66
C LEU A 230 17.82 -2.56 27.55
N SER A 231 17.94 -3.18 26.38
CA SER A 231 19.09 -4.02 26.07
C SER A 231 20.37 -3.18 26.12
N ARG A 232 21.53 -3.84 26.34
CA ARG A 232 22.83 -3.15 26.39
C ARG A 232 23.13 -2.36 25.11
N VAL A 233 22.59 -2.80 23.97
CA VAL A 233 22.78 -2.12 22.67
C VAL A 233 21.88 -0.89 22.59
N THR A 234 20.62 -1.01 23.00
CA THR A 234 19.63 0.07 22.97
C THR A 234 19.95 1.16 23.99
N TYR A 235 20.39 0.80 25.20
CA TYR A 235 20.83 1.75 26.24
C TYR A 235 22.02 2.64 25.83
N ARG A 236 22.84 2.22 24.86
CA ARG A 236 23.92 3.07 24.33
C ARG A 236 23.42 4.23 23.47
N ARG A 237 22.16 4.18 23.03
CA ARG A 237 21.55 5.14 22.12
C ARG A 237 20.43 5.94 22.77
N TYR A 238 19.76 5.37 23.77
CA TYR A 238 18.61 5.96 24.44
C TYR A 238 18.77 5.88 25.95
N GLU A 239 18.42 6.95 26.64
CA GLU A 239 18.47 7.02 28.10
C GLU A 239 17.28 6.27 28.73
N THR A 240 16.09 6.39 28.12
CA THR A 240 14.86 5.76 28.61
C THR A 240 14.13 4.95 27.54
N THR A 241 13.28 4.01 27.96
CA THR A 241 12.39 3.27 27.04
C THR A 241 11.43 4.21 26.31
N LYS A 242 11.01 5.32 26.94
CA LYS A 242 10.16 6.32 26.30
C LYS A 242 10.86 7.05 25.16
N ASP A 243 12.13 7.38 25.31
CA ASP A 243 12.93 7.99 24.24
C ASP A 243 13.09 7.03 23.06
N TYR A 244 13.41 5.78 23.36
CA TYR A 244 13.49 4.72 22.36
C TYR A 244 12.17 4.53 21.62
N PHE A 245 11.06 4.39 22.36
CA PHE A 245 9.72 4.23 21.80
C PHE A 245 9.36 5.41 20.88
N THR A 246 9.60 6.64 21.35
CA THR A 246 9.29 7.87 20.61
C THR A 246 10.08 7.96 19.30
N ASP A 247 11.37 7.65 19.35
CA ASP A 247 12.23 7.67 18.17
C ASP A 247 11.80 6.64 17.11
N ILE A 248 11.55 5.39 17.53
CA ILE A 248 11.08 4.35 16.63
C ILE A 248 9.70 4.68 16.05
N TYR A 249 8.80 5.23 16.87
CA TYR A 249 7.47 5.64 16.44
C TYR A 249 7.52 6.71 15.35
N ARG A 250 8.25 7.80 15.61
CA ARG A 250 8.37 8.92 14.67
C ARG A 250 9.10 8.49 13.40
N THR A 251 10.20 7.74 13.54
CA THR A 251 10.97 7.24 12.41
C THR A 251 10.13 6.34 11.51
N PHE A 252 9.36 5.42 12.08
CA PHE A 252 8.54 4.50 11.29
C PHE A 252 7.40 5.20 10.55
N ILE A 253 6.73 6.17 11.20
CA ILE A 253 5.70 6.98 10.55
C ILE A 253 6.31 7.82 9.43
N GLN A 254 7.45 8.49 9.67
CA GLN A 254 8.12 9.30 8.65
C GLN A 254 8.52 8.45 7.43
N MET A 255 9.14 7.29 7.65
CA MET A 255 9.49 6.37 6.57
C MET A 255 8.27 5.91 5.77
N THR A 256 7.11 5.75 6.43
CA THR A 256 5.85 5.40 5.76
C THR A 256 5.34 6.55 4.90
N ILE A 257 5.36 7.79 5.41
CA ILE A 257 4.96 9.00 4.67
C ILE A 257 5.86 9.21 3.45
N ASP A 258 7.17 9.12 3.63
CA ASP A 258 8.15 9.34 2.57
C ASP A 258 7.94 8.36 1.40
N GLU A 259 7.66 7.09 1.71
CA GLU A 259 7.39 6.07 0.69
C GLU A 259 6.02 6.22 0.03
N LEU A 260 4.99 6.64 0.77
CA LEU A 260 3.70 7.01 0.17
C LEU A 260 3.91 8.15 -0.85
N GLY A 261 4.60 9.21 -0.45
CA GLY A 261 4.95 10.32 -1.33
C GLY A 261 5.73 9.85 -2.55
N ARG A 262 6.83 9.11 -2.35
CA ARG A 262 7.71 8.66 -3.44
C ARG A 262 7.02 7.77 -4.47
N ARG A 263 6.04 6.96 -4.06
CA ARG A 263 5.39 5.99 -4.95
C ARG A 263 4.14 6.53 -5.63
N PHE A 264 3.48 7.52 -5.04
CA PHE A 264 2.20 8.02 -5.54
C PHE A 264 2.26 9.45 -6.10
N SER A 265 3.28 10.27 -5.80
CA SER A 265 3.33 11.71 -6.13
C SER A 265 3.19 12.04 -7.63
N GLU A 266 3.97 11.37 -8.49
CA GLU A 266 4.03 11.71 -9.92
C GLU A 266 2.71 11.38 -10.63
N HIS A 267 2.16 10.19 -10.36
CA HIS A 267 0.92 9.75 -10.99
C HIS A 267 -0.32 10.40 -10.38
N GLN A 268 -0.29 10.74 -9.10
CA GLN A 268 -1.37 11.46 -8.44
C GLN A 268 -1.68 12.76 -9.16
N LYS A 269 -0.65 13.56 -9.50
CA LYS A 269 -0.84 14.83 -10.20
C LYS A 269 -1.49 14.64 -11.57
N ILE A 270 -1.03 13.66 -12.34
CA ILE A 270 -1.57 13.34 -13.67
C ILE A 270 -3.03 12.89 -13.56
N VAL A 271 -3.32 11.91 -12.69
CA VAL A 271 -4.67 11.38 -12.48
C VAL A 271 -5.64 12.45 -11.99
N MET A 272 -5.23 13.25 -11.01
CA MET A 272 -6.04 14.34 -10.48
C MET A 272 -6.28 15.42 -11.54
N THR A 273 -5.30 15.71 -12.40
CA THR A 273 -5.47 16.69 -13.48
C THR A 273 -6.39 16.17 -14.60
N ILE A 274 -6.25 14.90 -15.01
CA ILE A 274 -7.16 14.28 -15.99
C ILE A 274 -8.58 14.17 -15.44
N SER A 275 -8.74 13.95 -14.13
CA SER A 275 -10.07 13.88 -13.51
C SER A 275 -10.89 15.18 -13.62
N LYS A 276 -10.21 16.31 -13.84
CA LYS A 276 -10.85 17.61 -14.12
C LYS A 276 -11.55 17.64 -15.48
N LEU A 277 -11.15 16.77 -16.41
CA LEU A 277 -11.74 16.64 -17.75
C LEU A 277 -13.01 15.78 -17.75
N ILE A 278 -13.33 15.11 -16.63
CA ILE A 278 -14.56 14.33 -16.48
C ILE A 278 -15.76 15.30 -16.57
N PRO A 279 -16.78 15.01 -17.39
CA PRO A 279 -17.94 15.89 -17.62
C PRO A 279 -18.61 16.43 -16.36
N SER A 280 -18.84 15.59 -15.35
CA SER A 280 -19.41 16.03 -14.06
C SER A 280 -18.54 17.02 -13.27
N ASN A 281 -17.24 17.07 -13.53
CA ASN A 281 -16.28 17.91 -12.79
C ASN A 281 -15.90 19.19 -13.54
N ILE A 282 -16.00 19.17 -14.88
CA ILE A 282 -15.35 20.14 -15.78
C ILE A 282 -15.84 21.59 -15.60
N ASP A 283 -17.05 21.79 -15.07
CA ASP A 283 -17.58 23.13 -14.83
C ASP A 283 -16.68 23.94 -13.89
N ASN A 284 -16.11 23.26 -12.89
CA ASN A 284 -15.29 23.84 -11.83
C ASN A 284 -13.88 24.25 -12.29
N PHE A 285 -13.48 23.92 -13.52
CA PHE A 285 -12.10 24.07 -13.98
C PHE A 285 -11.97 24.89 -15.26
N GLN A 286 -10.83 25.56 -15.40
CA GLN A 286 -10.45 26.36 -16.56
C GLN A 286 -9.27 25.70 -17.28
N PHE A 287 -8.97 26.13 -18.50
CA PHE A 287 -7.84 25.58 -19.25
C PHE A 287 -6.50 25.70 -18.51
N SER A 288 -6.30 26.76 -17.73
CA SER A 288 -5.11 26.95 -16.88
C SER A 288 -4.90 25.82 -15.86
N ASP A 289 -5.97 25.14 -15.44
CA ASP A 289 -5.91 24.05 -14.47
C ASP A 289 -5.44 22.72 -15.07
N VAL A 290 -5.41 22.63 -16.41
CA VAL A 290 -5.01 21.45 -17.18
C VAL A 290 -3.88 21.74 -18.17
N SER A 291 -3.49 23.00 -18.39
CA SER A 291 -2.52 23.38 -19.42
C SER A 291 -1.13 22.75 -19.22
N GLU A 292 -0.74 22.49 -17.98
CA GLU A 292 0.51 21.79 -17.66
C GLU A 292 0.52 20.35 -18.23
N LEU A 293 -0.63 19.68 -18.22
CA LEU A 293 -0.80 18.34 -18.80
C LEU A 293 -0.58 18.38 -20.32
N PHE A 294 -1.14 19.36 -21.02
CA PHE A 294 -0.92 19.55 -22.45
C PHE A 294 0.54 19.83 -22.79
N ASN A 295 1.23 20.62 -21.96
CA ASN A 295 2.66 20.89 -22.15
C ASN A 295 3.52 19.65 -21.89
N GLN A 296 3.16 18.85 -20.88
CA GLN A 296 3.90 17.63 -20.51
C GLN A 296 3.83 16.55 -21.60
N TYR A 297 2.68 16.41 -22.27
CA TYR A 297 2.42 15.37 -23.27
C TYR A 297 2.42 15.89 -24.71
N LYS A 298 2.98 17.08 -24.97
CA LYS A 298 2.92 17.76 -26.28
C LYS A 298 3.27 16.87 -27.49
N ASP A 299 4.30 16.02 -27.37
CA ASP A 299 4.74 15.17 -28.48
C ASP A 299 3.82 13.96 -28.73
N ASP A 300 2.93 13.65 -27.78
CA ASP A 300 1.89 12.62 -27.91
C ASP A 300 0.58 13.19 -28.50
N LEU A 301 0.44 14.53 -28.51
CA LEU A 301 -0.72 15.25 -29.05
C LEU A 301 -0.65 15.43 -30.56
N GLN A 302 -1.78 15.78 -31.19
CA GLN A 302 -1.83 15.99 -32.64
C GLN A 302 -1.08 17.25 -33.11
N THR A 303 -0.88 18.20 -32.20
CA THR A 303 -0.26 19.50 -32.45
C THR A 303 0.39 20.00 -31.17
N ASP A 304 1.39 20.88 -31.29
CA ASP A 304 1.97 21.60 -30.16
C ASP A 304 1.31 22.98 -29.94
N ASP A 305 0.28 23.31 -30.74
CA ASP A 305 -0.36 24.62 -30.70
C ASP A 305 -1.31 24.76 -29.49
N THR A 306 -0.87 25.54 -28.51
CA THR A 306 -1.64 25.88 -27.31
C THR A 306 -3.02 26.51 -27.60
N CYS A 307 -3.17 27.22 -28.72
CA CYS A 307 -4.46 27.80 -29.11
C CYS A 307 -5.46 26.70 -29.49
N ILE A 308 -5.00 25.66 -30.20
CA ILE A 308 -5.81 24.50 -30.58
C ILE A 308 -6.18 23.69 -29.33
N HIS A 309 -5.24 23.47 -28.42
CA HIS A 309 -5.49 22.79 -27.15
C HIS A 309 -6.55 23.49 -26.31
N LYS A 310 -6.46 24.82 -26.20
CA LYS A 310 -7.44 25.62 -25.48
C LYS A 310 -8.81 25.57 -26.15
N ALA A 311 -8.87 25.73 -27.48
CA ALA A 311 -10.13 25.67 -28.22
C ALA A 311 -10.82 24.30 -28.08
N GLU A 312 -10.06 23.20 -28.13
CA GLU A 312 -10.58 21.85 -27.92
C GLU A 312 -11.13 21.67 -26.50
N PHE A 313 -10.41 22.13 -25.47
CA PHE A 313 -10.86 22.13 -24.09
C PHE A 313 -12.15 22.95 -23.89
N ASP A 314 -12.19 24.18 -24.40
CA ASP A 314 -13.33 25.08 -24.26
C ASP A 314 -14.57 24.50 -24.96
N THR A 315 -14.39 23.87 -26.13
CA THR A 315 -15.47 23.21 -26.87
C THR A 315 -15.94 21.94 -26.16
N TRP A 316 -15.03 21.17 -25.55
CA TRP A 316 -15.38 20.00 -24.73
C TRP A 316 -16.18 20.41 -23.50
N LYS A 317 -15.73 21.44 -22.78
CA LYS A 317 -16.45 22.03 -21.65
C LYS A 317 -17.84 22.53 -22.06
N PHE A 318 -17.93 23.26 -23.18
CA PHE A 318 -19.23 23.73 -23.67
C PHE A 318 -20.19 22.56 -23.96
N THR A 319 -19.73 21.56 -24.72
CA THR A 319 -20.57 20.41 -25.11
C THR A 319 -21.03 19.58 -23.92
N THR A 320 -20.17 19.36 -22.92
CA THR A 320 -20.53 18.59 -21.71
C THR A 320 -21.57 19.33 -20.87
N LEU A 321 -21.44 20.66 -20.72
CA LEU A 321 -22.39 21.49 -19.99
C LEU A 321 -23.77 21.60 -20.66
N GLN A 322 -23.87 21.38 -21.98
CA GLN A 322 -25.16 21.31 -22.66
C GLN A 322 -25.91 19.99 -22.41
N MET A 323 -25.25 18.98 -21.85
CA MET A 323 -25.89 17.70 -21.54
C MET A 323 -26.74 17.82 -20.26
N PRO A 324 -27.92 17.19 -20.21
CA PRO A 324 -28.66 17.07 -18.96
C PRO A 324 -27.78 16.46 -17.88
N GLU A 325 -27.80 17.00 -16.67
CA GLU A 325 -26.94 16.58 -15.55
C GLU A 325 -27.04 15.06 -15.29
N ALA A 326 -28.25 14.49 -15.38
CA ALA A 326 -28.50 13.05 -15.25
C ALA A 326 -27.86 12.16 -16.34
N LYS A 327 -27.37 12.75 -17.44
CA LYS A 327 -26.67 12.07 -18.54
C LYS A 327 -25.19 12.39 -18.60
N GLN A 328 -24.69 13.28 -17.75
CA GLN A 328 -23.27 13.61 -17.72
C GLN A 328 -22.49 12.46 -17.09
N PRO A 329 -21.45 11.94 -17.76
CA PRO A 329 -20.56 10.97 -17.15
C PRO A 329 -19.99 11.46 -15.82
N SER A 330 -20.21 10.64 -14.80
CA SER A 330 -19.76 10.89 -13.43
C SER A 330 -18.47 10.14 -13.10
N THR A 331 -18.20 9.06 -13.84
CA THR A 331 -17.02 8.22 -13.67
C THR A 331 -16.10 8.30 -14.88
N PHE A 332 -14.84 7.93 -14.69
CA PHE A 332 -13.89 7.78 -15.78
C PHE A 332 -14.36 6.77 -16.82
N GLU A 333 -14.93 5.63 -16.40
CA GLU A 333 -15.41 4.58 -17.30
C GLU A 333 -16.50 5.09 -18.25
N GLU A 334 -17.52 5.78 -17.70
CA GLU A 334 -18.60 6.39 -18.49
C GLU A 334 -18.04 7.44 -19.46
N SER A 335 -17.10 8.25 -18.98
CA SER A 335 -16.46 9.31 -19.79
C SER A 335 -15.67 8.70 -20.95
N LEU A 336 -14.97 7.60 -20.72
CA LEU A 336 -14.18 6.92 -21.72
C LEU A 336 -15.05 6.26 -22.80
N ILE A 337 -16.14 5.60 -22.41
CA ILE A 337 -17.13 5.02 -23.35
C ILE A 337 -17.70 6.11 -24.25
N MET A 338 -18.07 7.25 -23.65
CA MET A 338 -18.54 8.40 -24.40
C MET A 338 -17.47 8.92 -25.36
N MET A 339 -16.24 9.13 -24.87
CA MET A 339 -15.13 9.65 -25.67
C MET A 339 -14.76 8.74 -26.86
N GLN A 340 -14.92 7.42 -26.76
CA GLN A 340 -14.69 6.51 -27.89
C GLN A 340 -15.57 6.83 -29.10
N SER A 341 -16.80 7.29 -28.87
CA SER A 341 -17.76 7.64 -29.93
C SER A 341 -17.49 9.00 -30.58
N ILE A 342 -16.74 9.89 -29.92
CA ILE A 342 -16.51 11.29 -30.33
C ILE A 342 -15.03 11.65 -30.47
N LYS A 343 -14.13 10.67 -30.45
CA LYS A 343 -12.66 10.83 -30.50
C LYS A 343 -12.14 11.69 -31.66
N SER A 344 -12.87 11.74 -32.79
CA SER A 344 -12.50 12.58 -33.94
C SER A 344 -12.69 14.07 -33.70
N PHE A 345 -13.60 14.44 -32.80
CA PHE A 345 -13.87 15.84 -32.44
C PHE A 345 -12.94 16.35 -31.32
N TYR A 346 -12.49 15.44 -30.45
CA TYR A 346 -11.66 15.76 -29.28
C TYR A 346 -10.44 14.82 -29.18
N PRO A 347 -9.54 14.84 -30.17
CA PRO A 347 -8.44 13.88 -30.25
C PRO A 347 -7.41 14.05 -29.12
N ASN A 348 -7.08 15.28 -28.70
CA ASN A 348 -6.09 15.51 -27.65
C ASN A 348 -6.66 15.15 -26.28
N ILE A 349 -7.94 15.47 -26.05
CA ILE A 349 -8.63 15.07 -24.82
C ILE A 349 -8.75 13.54 -24.76
N PHE A 350 -9.04 12.88 -25.89
CA PHE A 350 -9.08 11.42 -25.95
C PHE A 350 -7.74 10.78 -25.56
N ILE A 351 -6.61 11.36 -25.99
CA ILE A 351 -5.28 10.89 -25.58
C ILE A 351 -5.12 10.91 -24.05
N PHE A 352 -5.61 11.94 -23.35
CA PHE A 352 -5.57 11.97 -21.88
C PHE A 352 -6.45 10.90 -21.24
N PHE A 353 -7.64 10.65 -21.78
CA PHE A 353 -8.46 9.54 -21.31
C PHE A 353 -7.77 8.19 -21.59
N GLN A 354 -7.06 8.01 -22.70
CA GLN A 354 -6.24 6.82 -22.92
C GLN A 354 -5.08 6.72 -21.92
N LEU A 355 -4.37 7.81 -21.66
CA LEU A 355 -3.29 7.85 -20.68
C LEU A 355 -3.76 7.43 -19.29
N TYR A 356 -4.94 7.89 -18.86
CA TYR A 356 -5.54 7.49 -17.59
C TYR A 356 -5.89 6.00 -17.55
N ALA A 357 -6.42 5.44 -18.63
CA ALA A 357 -6.65 4.00 -18.74
C ALA A 357 -5.35 3.17 -18.73
N LEU A 358 -4.22 3.84 -19.02
CA LEU A 358 -2.87 3.31 -18.94
C LEU A 358 -2.18 3.57 -17.58
N ILE A 359 -2.92 3.90 -16.51
CA ILE A 359 -2.33 3.97 -15.17
C ILE A 359 -2.75 2.70 -14.41
N PRO A 360 -1.80 1.81 -14.04
CA PRO A 360 -2.14 0.58 -13.34
C PRO A 360 -2.44 0.91 -11.89
N VAL A 361 -3.71 1.04 -11.59
CA VAL A 361 -4.16 1.19 -10.21
C VAL A 361 -5.01 -0.01 -9.83
N LEU A 362 -5.76 -0.61 -10.76
CA LEU A 362 -6.76 -1.62 -10.44
C LEU A 362 -6.67 -2.82 -11.38
N TYR A 363 -6.32 -3.95 -10.78
CA TYR A 363 -6.30 -5.26 -11.44
C TYR A 363 -7.67 -5.64 -12.05
N SER A 364 -8.76 -5.07 -11.53
CA SER A 364 -10.16 -5.28 -11.98
C SER A 364 -10.53 -4.50 -13.25
N LEU A 365 -10.19 -3.21 -13.32
CA LEU A 365 -10.51 -2.35 -14.48
C LEU A 365 -9.72 -2.77 -15.74
N CYS A 366 -8.46 -3.19 -15.58
CA CYS A 366 -7.61 -3.57 -16.71
C CYS A 366 -8.08 -4.84 -17.44
N ARG A 367 -8.74 -5.79 -16.76
CA ARG A 367 -9.24 -7.02 -17.40
C ARG A 367 -10.38 -6.74 -18.39
N ALA A 368 -11.25 -5.77 -18.08
CA ALA A 368 -12.32 -5.34 -18.97
C ALA A 368 -11.78 -4.54 -20.17
N PHE A 369 -10.73 -3.75 -19.97
CA PHE A 369 -10.19 -2.84 -20.98
C PHE A 369 -9.38 -3.56 -22.08
N VAL A 370 -8.50 -4.49 -21.71
CA VAL A 370 -7.69 -5.25 -22.69
C VAL A 370 -8.55 -6.17 -23.55
N PHE A 371 -9.67 -6.67 -23.01
CA PHE A 371 -10.62 -7.48 -23.78
C PHE A 371 -11.43 -6.65 -24.77
N ASN A 372 -11.82 -5.42 -24.43
CA ASN A 372 -12.64 -4.59 -25.33
C ASN A 372 -11.84 -3.85 -26.42
N ILE A 373 -10.55 -3.58 -26.22
CA ILE A 373 -9.69 -3.01 -27.28
C ILE A 373 -9.30 -4.06 -28.33
N LYS A 374 -9.19 -5.34 -27.97
CA LYS A 374 -8.84 -6.41 -28.92
C LYS A 374 -10.02 -6.91 -29.76
N VAL A 375 -11.25 -6.48 -29.48
CA VAL A 375 -12.47 -7.01 -30.10
C VAL A 375 -13.17 -6.03 -31.05
N ASN A 376 -12.66 -4.81 -31.25
CA ASN A 376 -13.20 -3.85 -32.23
C ASN A 376 -12.14 -3.27 -33.16
#